data_AF-A0A7S2R6G0-F1
#
_entry.id   AF-A0A7S2R6G0-F1
#
_cell.length_a   1.000
_cell.length_b   1.000
_cell.length_c   1.000
_cell.angle_alpha   90.00
_cell.angle_beta   90.00
_cell.angle_gamma   90.00
#
_symmetry.space_group_name_H-M   'P 1'
#
loop_
_entity.id
_entity.type
_entity.pdbx_description
1 polymer ?
#
loop_
_entity_poly.entity_id
_entity_poly.type
_entity_poly.pdbx_seq_one_letter_code
_entity_poly.pdbx_strand_id
1 'polypeptide(L)'
;VGRFLLVKCDIHDHMYTKGDKVELWVNKVGPYANPQEAYDYYTLPYCAPETDHHPRNNEESIFNQLKAHHNLGEILGGHTLRHSGHDLIFASADKSNILVEECTTENPLSSMEALQFSKAAQQSWFYQMYLDDLPIWGMVGEMLPEGVDLENLEKETKVAVANLVPYVYTERDLVISYNIDRIVKVDLSSVNTSLKPVKVGETYTFKTYIQWLPTEEDFQLRFDRYLDHSFSKHQIHWFSIFNSLMMILFLLGLVALILVRTLRKDFTKHALANSSDLHLDDDTDEENKLSKRHAEESGWKQLHGDVFRAPRNLALFSALLGTGWQLIVLTLGVILFALAGPIHGEVHEERGEVLHA
;
A
#
# COMPACT_ATOMS: atom_id res chain seq x y z
N VAL A 1 36.37 -28.90 -13.81
CA VAL A 1 35.26 -28.75 -14.77
C VAL A 1 34.21 -27.90 -14.08
N GLY A 2 34.25 -26.58 -14.33
CA GLY A 2 33.35 -25.63 -13.68
C GLY A 2 31.93 -25.79 -14.22
N ARG A 3 30.98 -26.02 -13.31
CA ARG A 3 29.55 -25.85 -13.61
C ARG A 3 29.32 -24.35 -13.78
N PHE A 4 29.26 -23.88 -15.02
CA PHE A 4 28.61 -22.62 -15.33
C PHE A 4 27.14 -22.78 -14.92
N LEU A 5 26.74 -22.09 -13.85
CA LEU A 5 25.34 -21.77 -13.62
C LEU A 5 24.92 -20.92 -14.81
N LEU A 6 24.25 -21.54 -15.78
CA LEU A 6 23.41 -20.82 -16.71
C LEU A 6 22.30 -20.20 -15.85
N VAL A 7 22.50 -18.96 -15.42
CA VAL A 7 21.43 -18.12 -14.88
C VAL A 7 20.43 -18.01 -16.03
N LYS A 8 19.32 -18.73 -15.89
CA LYS A 8 18.22 -18.66 -16.82
C LYS A 8 17.54 -17.33 -16.50
N CYS A 9 17.48 -16.42 -17.47
CA CYS A 9 16.69 -15.20 -17.35
C CYS A 9 15.29 -15.58 -16.85
N ASP A 10 14.85 -14.99 -15.76
CA ASP A 10 13.58 -15.33 -15.14
C ASP A 10 12.89 -14.07 -14.60
N ILE A 11 11.57 -14.04 -14.76
CA ILE A 11 10.69 -13.06 -14.13
C ILE A 11 10.85 -13.07 -12.60
N HIS A 12 11.38 -14.17 -12.05
CA HIS A 12 11.70 -14.35 -10.64
C HIS A 12 12.92 -13.54 -10.17
N ASP A 13 13.93 -13.38 -11.03
CA ASP A 13 15.19 -12.74 -10.65
C ASP A 13 15.27 -11.26 -11.09
N HIS A 14 14.29 -10.79 -11.88
CA HIS A 14 14.19 -9.42 -12.41
C HIS A 14 15.45 -8.94 -13.17
N MET A 15 16.23 -9.88 -13.71
CA MET A 15 17.47 -9.64 -14.45
C MET A 15 17.32 -10.15 -15.88
N TYR A 16 17.62 -9.27 -16.84
CA TYR A 16 17.41 -9.46 -18.25
C TYR A 16 18.69 -9.24 -19.05
N THR A 17 18.97 -10.13 -20.00
CA THR A 17 20.00 -9.94 -21.00
C THR A 17 19.39 -9.40 -22.29
N LYS A 18 20.21 -8.70 -23.10
CA LYS A 18 19.73 -8.12 -24.36
C LYS A 18 19.22 -9.20 -25.29
N GLY A 19 17.99 -9.04 -25.78
CA GLY A 19 17.33 -10.03 -26.63
C GLY A 19 16.41 -10.99 -25.87
N ASP A 20 16.36 -10.92 -24.55
CA ASP A 20 15.44 -11.73 -23.76
C ASP A 20 14.00 -11.28 -23.93
N LYS A 21 13.06 -12.22 -23.89
CA LYS A 21 11.64 -11.93 -23.95
C LYS A 21 11.14 -11.41 -22.60
N VAL A 22 10.33 -10.37 -22.64
CA VAL A 22 9.70 -9.76 -21.46
C VAL A 22 8.19 -9.92 -21.60
N GLU A 23 7.56 -10.46 -20.57
CA GLU A 23 6.13 -10.75 -20.59
C GLU A 23 5.32 -9.55 -20.09
N LEU A 24 4.31 -9.14 -20.87
CA LEU A 24 3.33 -8.16 -20.46
C LEU A 24 2.01 -8.88 -20.12
N TRP A 25 1.58 -8.71 -18.88
CA TRP A 25 0.39 -9.34 -18.32
C TRP A 25 -0.75 -8.31 -18.22
N VAL A 26 -1.93 -8.65 -18.71
CA VAL A 26 -3.15 -7.87 -18.49
C VAL A 26 -3.92 -8.45 -17.31
N ASN A 27 -4.51 -7.58 -16.48
CA ASN A 27 -5.23 -8.01 -15.28
C ASN A 27 -6.73 -7.73 -15.43
N LYS A 28 -7.11 -6.48 -15.15
CA LYS A 28 -8.51 -6.09 -14.96
C LYS A 28 -8.85 -4.75 -15.57
N VAL A 29 -10.15 -4.55 -15.80
CA VAL A 29 -10.77 -3.29 -16.23
C VAL A 29 -11.90 -2.92 -15.28
N GLY A 30 -12.14 -1.64 -15.08
CA GLY A 30 -13.24 -1.20 -14.22
C GLY A 30 -13.38 0.33 -14.14
N PRO A 31 -14.51 0.82 -13.61
CA PRO A 31 -14.76 2.24 -13.44
C PRO A 31 -13.81 2.87 -12.43
N TYR A 32 -13.20 4.01 -12.80
CA TYR A 32 -12.31 4.75 -11.90
C TYR A 32 -13.01 5.20 -10.61
N ALA A 33 -14.30 5.55 -10.70
CA ALA A 33 -15.10 5.99 -9.55
C ALA A 33 -15.46 4.85 -8.57
N ASN A 34 -15.33 3.58 -8.97
CA ASN A 34 -15.64 2.43 -8.12
C ASN A 34 -14.58 1.32 -8.28
N PRO A 35 -13.42 1.42 -7.60
CA PRO A 35 -12.33 0.47 -7.73
C PRO A 35 -12.65 -0.97 -7.25
N GLN A 36 -13.76 -1.18 -6.54
CA GLN A 36 -14.22 -2.51 -6.12
C GLN A 36 -14.88 -3.29 -7.26
N GLU A 37 -15.40 -2.60 -8.27
CA GLU A 37 -15.95 -3.20 -9.47
C GLU A 37 -14.82 -3.45 -10.47
N ALA A 38 -14.46 -4.72 -10.64
CA ALA A 38 -13.41 -5.14 -11.54
C ALA A 38 -13.87 -6.32 -12.40
N TYR A 39 -13.52 -6.26 -13.68
CA TYR A 39 -13.79 -7.29 -14.68
C TYR A 39 -12.49 -7.73 -15.34
N ASP A 40 -12.47 -8.92 -15.93
CA ASP A 40 -11.33 -9.39 -16.72
C ASP A 40 -11.04 -8.44 -17.88
N TYR A 41 -9.76 -8.22 -18.20
CA TYR A 41 -9.34 -7.28 -19.24
C TYR A 41 -10.02 -7.52 -20.61
N TYR A 42 -10.08 -8.79 -21.06
CA TYR A 42 -10.71 -9.18 -22.33
C TYR A 42 -12.25 -9.29 -22.27
N THR A 43 -12.88 -8.79 -21.20
CA THR A 43 -14.33 -8.52 -21.21
C THR A 43 -14.65 -7.40 -22.22
N LEU A 44 -13.71 -6.48 -22.42
CA LEU A 44 -13.75 -5.54 -23.53
C LEU A 44 -13.19 -6.20 -24.80
N PRO A 45 -13.72 -5.89 -25.99
CA PRO A 45 -13.38 -6.56 -27.24
C PRO A 45 -12.05 -6.02 -27.82
N TYR A 46 -10.97 -6.19 -27.05
CA TYR A 46 -9.60 -5.98 -27.50
C TYR A 46 -9.14 -7.16 -28.36
N CYS A 47 -8.30 -6.88 -29.36
CA CYS A 47 -7.73 -7.90 -30.25
C CYS A 47 -6.39 -8.44 -29.75
N ALA A 48 -6.02 -9.60 -30.28
CA ALA A 48 -4.67 -10.14 -30.14
C ALA A 48 -3.71 -9.41 -31.09
N PRO A 49 -2.53 -8.98 -30.65
CA PRO A 49 -1.54 -8.34 -31.52
C PRO A 49 -0.99 -9.33 -32.55
N GLU A 50 -0.63 -8.82 -33.74
CA GLU A 50 -0.11 -9.61 -34.87
C GLU A 50 1.36 -10.04 -34.62
N THR A 51 1.56 -10.92 -33.64
CA THR A 51 2.86 -11.42 -33.17
C THR A 51 2.94 -12.95 -33.29
N ASP A 52 4.03 -13.57 -32.82
CA ASP A 52 4.15 -15.04 -32.77
C ASP A 52 3.13 -15.65 -31.80
N HIS A 53 2.65 -14.85 -30.86
CA HIS A 53 1.62 -15.23 -29.91
C HIS A 53 0.20 -15.06 -30.45
N HIS A 54 0.01 -14.60 -31.69
CA HIS A 54 -1.33 -14.51 -32.27
C HIS A 54 -1.97 -15.91 -32.46
N PRO A 55 -3.25 -16.13 -32.09
CA PRO A 55 -3.91 -17.43 -32.20
C PRO A 55 -3.93 -18.04 -33.61
N ARG A 56 -3.81 -17.22 -34.66
CA ARG A 56 -3.76 -17.67 -36.06
C ARG A 56 -2.37 -18.11 -36.52
N ASN A 57 -1.31 -17.61 -35.87
CA ASN A 57 0.06 -17.81 -36.32
C ASN A 57 0.68 -19.07 -35.72
N ASN A 58 0.26 -19.46 -34.52
CA ASN A 58 0.81 -20.59 -33.80
C ASN A 58 -0.30 -21.37 -33.05
N GLU A 59 -0.33 -22.69 -33.23
CA GLU A 59 -1.24 -23.58 -32.49
C GLU A 59 -0.95 -23.58 -30.97
N GLU A 60 0.29 -23.25 -30.58
CA GLU A 60 0.73 -23.03 -29.19
C GLU A 60 0.76 -21.53 -28.83
N SER A 61 -0.23 -20.76 -29.29
CA SER A 61 -0.40 -19.37 -28.88
C SER A 61 -0.64 -19.27 -27.37
N ILE A 62 0.14 -18.41 -26.70
CA ILE A 62 -0.03 -18.09 -25.29
C ILE A 62 -0.94 -16.85 -25.09
N PHE A 63 -1.51 -16.27 -26.15
CA PHE A 63 -2.42 -15.13 -26.03
C PHE A 63 -3.61 -15.48 -25.13
N ASN A 64 -3.96 -14.56 -24.22
CA ASN A 64 -5.07 -14.74 -23.29
C ASN A 64 -4.95 -15.98 -22.37
N GLN A 65 -3.76 -16.60 -22.31
CA GLN A 65 -3.47 -17.68 -21.38
C GLN A 65 -3.36 -17.12 -19.96
N LEU A 66 -3.98 -17.80 -19.01
CA LEU A 66 -3.95 -17.43 -17.60
C LEU A 66 -2.55 -17.71 -17.02
N LYS A 67 -1.95 -16.73 -16.35
CA LYS A 67 -0.76 -16.95 -15.52
C LYS A 67 -1.15 -17.81 -14.32
N ALA A 68 -0.36 -18.83 -14.02
CA ALA A 68 -0.51 -19.51 -12.73
C ALA A 68 -0.17 -18.51 -11.61
N HIS A 69 -1.00 -18.44 -10.56
CA HIS A 69 -0.67 -17.61 -9.41
C HIS A 69 0.62 -18.12 -8.76
N HIS A 70 1.59 -17.24 -8.58
CA HIS A 70 2.85 -17.60 -7.93
C HIS A 70 2.79 -17.29 -6.42
N ASN A 71 2.04 -16.25 -6.04
CA ASN A 71 2.03 -15.74 -4.66
C ASN A 71 0.62 -15.70 -4.06
N LEU A 72 0.51 -15.98 -2.76
CA LEU A 72 -0.76 -15.89 -2.01
C LEU A 72 -1.39 -14.49 -2.11
N GLY A 73 -0.57 -13.44 -2.19
CA GLY A 73 -1.04 -12.06 -2.38
C GLY A 73 -1.80 -11.85 -3.69
N GLU A 74 -1.41 -12.51 -4.79
CA GLU A 74 -2.12 -12.43 -6.07
C GLU A 74 -3.50 -13.08 -5.98
N ILE A 75 -3.59 -14.20 -5.26
CA ILE A 75 -4.84 -14.94 -5.02
C ILE A 75 -5.78 -14.10 -4.16
N LEU A 76 -5.29 -13.58 -3.03
CA LEU A 76 -6.09 -12.75 -2.12
C LEU A 76 -6.49 -11.41 -2.75
N GLY A 77 -5.64 -10.87 -3.62
CA GLY A 77 -5.93 -9.67 -4.41
C GLY A 77 -6.92 -9.91 -5.56
N GLY A 78 -7.26 -11.17 -5.85
CA GLY A 78 -8.15 -11.55 -6.94
C GLY A 78 -7.60 -11.18 -8.32
N HIS A 79 -6.28 -11.26 -8.52
CA HIS A 79 -5.64 -10.89 -9.77
C HIS A 79 -5.81 -11.99 -10.83
N THR A 80 -6.46 -11.69 -11.95
CA THR A 80 -6.61 -12.62 -13.08
C THR A 80 -5.65 -12.25 -14.20
N LEU A 81 -4.35 -12.51 -13.98
CA LEU A 81 -3.29 -12.17 -14.94
C LEU A 81 -3.39 -13.06 -16.19
N ARG A 82 -3.48 -12.43 -17.36
CA ARG A 82 -3.54 -13.09 -18.67
C ARG A 82 -2.47 -12.52 -19.58
N HIS A 83 -1.88 -13.35 -20.43
CA HIS A 83 -0.85 -12.87 -21.35
C HIS A 83 -1.44 -11.88 -22.37
N SER A 84 -0.78 -10.75 -22.58
CA SER A 84 -1.23 -9.72 -23.52
C SER A 84 -1.10 -10.13 -24.99
N GLY A 85 -0.18 -11.05 -25.30
CA GLY A 85 0.19 -11.45 -26.65
C GLY A 85 1.29 -10.58 -27.28
N HIS A 86 1.68 -9.47 -26.65
CA HIS A 86 2.76 -8.62 -27.15
C HIS A 86 4.12 -9.33 -27.03
N ASP A 87 5.01 -9.15 -28.01
CA ASP A 87 6.33 -9.79 -28.08
C ASP A 87 7.42 -8.77 -27.69
N LEU A 88 7.52 -8.46 -26.39
CA LEU A 88 8.51 -7.48 -25.93
C LEU A 88 9.90 -8.12 -25.82
N ILE A 89 10.89 -7.50 -26.44
CA ILE A 89 12.28 -7.93 -26.39
C ILE A 89 13.11 -6.91 -25.61
N PHE A 90 13.75 -7.35 -24.52
CA PHE A 90 14.53 -6.51 -23.63
C PHE A 90 15.67 -5.83 -24.37
N ALA A 91 15.69 -4.49 -24.29
CA ALA A 91 16.75 -3.63 -24.80
C ALA A 91 17.23 -4.04 -26.21
N SER A 92 16.27 -4.20 -27.14
CA SER A 92 16.54 -4.47 -28.57
C SER A 92 17.68 -3.59 -29.08
N ALA A 93 18.63 -4.19 -29.80
CA ALA A 93 19.95 -3.60 -30.07
C ALA A 93 19.89 -2.23 -30.78
N ASP A 94 18.80 -1.95 -31.48
CA ASP A 94 18.53 -0.66 -32.11
C ASP A 94 17.79 0.29 -31.14
N LYS A 95 18.56 1.06 -30.38
CA LYS A 95 18.10 2.12 -29.46
C LYS A 95 17.18 3.19 -30.11
N SER A 96 17.01 3.18 -31.42
CA SER A 96 16.28 4.18 -32.20
C SER A 96 14.97 3.68 -32.80
N ASN A 97 14.67 2.38 -32.73
CA ASN A 97 13.48 1.84 -33.38
C ASN A 97 12.39 1.60 -32.33
N ILE A 98 11.40 2.50 -32.31
CA ILE A 98 10.13 2.30 -31.63
C ILE A 98 9.49 1.07 -32.27
N LEU A 99 9.31 0.00 -31.49
CA LEU A 99 8.59 -1.19 -31.96
C LEU A 99 7.11 -0.85 -31.96
N VAL A 100 6.43 -1.11 -33.08
CA VAL A 100 5.00 -0.87 -33.21
C VAL A 100 4.33 -2.21 -33.41
N GLU A 101 3.56 -2.61 -32.43
CA GLU A 101 2.69 -3.78 -32.53
C GLU A 101 1.26 -3.30 -32.69
N GLU A 102 0.60 -3.79 -33.73
CA GLU A 102 -0.79 -3.46 -34.00
C GLU A 102 -1.67 -4.70 -33.92
N CYS A 103 -2.92 -4.47 -33.53
CA CYS A 103 -3.97 -5.47 -33.58
C CYS A 103 -5.18 -4.84 -34.25
N THR A 104 -5.83 -5.58 -35.15
CA THR A 104 -7.12 -5.17 -35.71
C THR A 104 -8.19 -6.16 -35.28
N THR A 105 -9.34 -5.65 -34.85
CA THR A 105 -10.49 -6.49 -34.50
C THR A 105 -10.88 -7.37 -35.69
N GLU A 106 -10.91 -8.70 -35.52
CA GLU A 106 -11.18 -9.63 -36.62
C GLU A 106 -12.54 -9.41 -37.29
N ASN A 107 -13.53 -9.04 -36.48
CA ASN A 107 -14.88 -8.73 -36.92
C ASN A 107 -15.23 -7.28 -36.59
N PRO A 108 -16.11 -6.63 -37.37
CA PRO A 108 -16.67 -5.34 -37.02
C PRO A 108 -17.43 -5.41 -35.69
N LEU A 109 -17.38 -4.35 -34.89
CA LEU A 109 -17.99 -4.35 -33.56
C LEU A 109 -19.49 -4.64 -33.64
N SER A 110 -19.93 -5.63 -32.86
CA SER A 110 -21.34 -5.88 -32.62
C SER A 110 -21.97 -4.74 -31.81
N SER A 111 -23.30 -4.66 -31.84
CA SER A 111 -24.06 -3.67 -31.05
C SER A 111 -23.76 -3.78 -29.54
N MET A 112 -23.54 -5.00 -29.04
CA MET A 112 -23.23 -5.25 -27.63
C MET A 112 -21.81 -4.82 -27.25
N GLU A 113 -20.83 -5.12 -28.10
CA GLU A 113 -19.43 -4.72 -27.93
C GLU A 113 -19.24 -3.20 -27.99
N ALA A 114 -19.89 -2.54 -28.95
CA ALA A 114 -19.92 -1.08 -29.02
C ALA A 114 -20.58 -0.47 -27.77
N LEU A 115 -21.62 -1.09 -27.23
CA LEU A 115 -22.26 -0.65 -25.98
C LEU A 115 -21.30 -0.80 -24.78
N GLN A 116 -20.50 -1.86 -24.72
CA GLN A 116 -19.50 -2.05 -23.66
C GLN A 116 -18.44 -0.95 -23.69
N PHE A 117 -17.87 -0.64 -24.87
CA PHE A 117 -16.93 0.47 -25.00
C PHE A 117 -17.57 1.82 -24.71
N SER A 118 -18.80 2.04 -25.15
CA SER A 118 -19.56 3.26 -24.83
C SER A 118 -19.75 3.42 -23.32
N LYS A 119 -20.16 2.35 -22.63
CA LYS A 119 -20.28 2.34 -21.16
C LYS A 119 -18.94 2.59 -20.47
N ALA A 120 -17.86 1.98 -20.98
CA ALA A 120 -16.52 2.14 -20.45
C ALA A 120 -16.04 3.60 -20.57
N ALA A 121 -16.29 4.26 -21.71
CA ALA A 121 -15.99 5.68 -21.89
C ALA A 121 -16.83 6.58 -20.98
N GLN A 122 -18.14 6.31 -20.85
CA GLN A 122 -19.06 7.07 -19.98
C GLN A 122 -18.67 7.03 -18.50
N GLN A 123 -18.19 5.88 -18.03
CA GLN A 123 -17.83 5.68 -16.63
C GLN A 123 -16.32 5.85 -16.36
N SER A 124 -15.58 6.38 -17.35
CA SER A 124 -14.13 6.58 -17.27
C SER A 124 -13.41 5.33 -16.77
N TRP A 125 -13.60 4.22 -17.46
CA TRP A 125 -12.96 2.96 -17.10
C TRP A 125 -11.45 3.04 -17.31
N PHE A 126 -10.72 2.47 -16.36
CA PHE A 126 -9.30 2.21 -16.48
C PHE A 126 -9.07 0.71 -16.71
N TYR A 127 -7.91 0.39 -17.28
CA TYR A 127 -7.39 -0.96 -17.37
C TYR A 127 -6.06 -1.04 -16.64
N GLN A 128 -5.75 -2.22 -16.10
CA GLN A 128 -4.51 -2.50 -15.40
C GLN A 128 -3.71 -3.59 -16.10
N MET A 129 -2.42 -3.34 -16.27
CA MET A 129 -1.42 -4.28 -16.76
C MET A 129 -0.26 -4.40 -15.77
N TYR A 130 0.56 -5.42 -15.94
CA TYR A 130 1.78 -5.66 -15.19
C TYR A 130 2.91 -6.02 -16.14
N LEU A 131 4.06 -5.39 -15.94
CA LEU A 131 5.30 -5.73 -16.62
C LEU A 131 6.39 -5.78 -15.56
N ASP A 132 7.07 -6.92 -15.44
CA ASP A 132 8.08 -7.15 -14.38
C ASP A 132 7.56 -6.80 -12.97
N ASP A 133 6.33 -7.23 -12.66
CA ASP A 133 5.56 -6.93 -11.44
C ASP A 133 5.25 -5.44 -11.16
N LEU A 134 5.63 -4.54 -12.07
CA LEU A 134 5.28 -3.12 -11.99
C LEU A 134 3.86 -2.91 -12.52
N PRO A 135 2.93 -2.38 -11.72
CA PRO A 135 1.57 -2.12 -12.18
C PRO A 135 1.54 -0.89 -13.08
N ILE A 136 0.72 -0.98 -14.12
CA ILE A 136 0.55 0.06 -15.14
C ILE A 136 -0.95 0.25 -15.33
N TRP A 137 -1.39 1.51 -15.44
CA TRP A 137 -2.79 1.83 -15.69
C TRP A 137 -2.94 2.72 -16.92
N GLY A 138 -4.02 2.51 -17.65
CA GLY A 138 -4.43 3.36 -18.77
C GLY A 138 -5.94 3.52 -18.81
N MET A 139 -6.41 4.58 -19.47
CA MET A 139 -7.84 4.83 -19.66
C MET A 139 -8.33 4.12 -20.92
N VAL A 140 -9.55 3.55 -20.85
CA VAL A 140 -10.17 2.91 -22.02
C VAL A 140 -10.63 3.97 -23.03
N GLY A 141 -11.25 5.05 -22.55
CA GLY A 141 -11.85 6.06 -23.41
C GLY A 141 -12.46 7.22 -22.64
N GLU A 142 -13.00 8.18 -23.37
CA GLU A 142 -13.55 9.43 -22.85
C GLU A 142 -14.82 9.84 -23.59
N MET A 143 -15.64 10.66 -22.93
CA MET A 143 -16.83 11.27 -23.54
C MET A 143 -16.48 12.66 -24.04
N LEU A 144 -16.53 12.85 -25.37
CA LEU A 144 -16.20 14.13 -26.01
C LEU A 144 -17.38 14.62 -26.86
N PRO A 145 -17.56 15.94 -27.02
CA PRO A 145 -18.54 16.46 -27.96
C PRO A 145 -18.30 15.95 -29.40
N GLU A 146 -19.36 15.88 -30.19
CA GLU A 146 -19.27 15.49 -31.60
C GLU A 146 -18.52 16.54 -32.43
N GLY A 147 -17.53 16.11 -33.23
CA GLY A 147 -16.79 17.00 -34.14
C GLY A 147 -15.69 17.86 -33.48
N VAL A 148 -15.24 17.48 -32.29
CA VAL A 148 -14.19 18.18 -31.53
C VAL A 148 -12.82 18.06 -32.21
N ASP A 149 -12.05 19.15 -32.16
CA ASP A 149 -10.65 19.13 -32.57
C ASP A 149 -9.78 18.48 -31.48
N LEU A 150 -9.34 17.25 -31.74
CA LEU A 150 -8.54 16.46 -30.81
C LEU A 150 -7.16 17.08 -30.53
N GLU A 151 -6.64 17.94 -31.40
CA GLU A 151 -5.36 18.62 -31.20
C GLU A 151 -5.46 19.79 -30.20
N ASN A 152 -6.65 20.40 -30.05
CA ASN A 152 -6.89 21.57 -29.20
C ASN A 152 -7.90 21.30 -28.07
N LEU A 153 -7.99 20.03 -27.62
CA LEU A 153 -8.98 19.56 -26.65
C LEU A 153 -9.03 20.37 -25.33
N GLU A 154 -7.87 20.85 -24.86
CA GLU A 154 -7.75 21.63 -23.62
C GLU A 154 -8.43 23.01 -23.70
N LYS A 155 -8.63 23.56 -24.91
CA LYS A 155 -9.23 24.89 -25.11
C LYS A 155 -10.74 24.81 -25.35
N GLU A 156 -11.24 23.72 -25.93
CA GLU A 156 -12.65 23.56 -26.32
C GLU A 156 -13.53 22.95 -25.21
N THR A 157 -12.93 22.26 -24.23
CA THR A 157 -13.66 21.56 -23.14
C THR A 157 -14.51 22.46 -22.23
N LYS A 158 -14.40 23.79 -22.35
CA LYS A 158 -15.26 24.74 -21.60
C LYS A 158 -16.61 25.02 -22.28
N VAL A 159 -16.87 24.55 -23.50
CA VAL A 159 -17.87 25.20 -24.38
C VAL A 159 -19.12 24.38 -24.75
N ALA A 160 -19.21 23.05 -24.59
CA ALA A 160 -20.49 22.37 -24.87
C ALA A 160 -20.74 21.10 -24.03
N VAL A 161 -21.73 21.16 -23.13
CA VAL A 161 -22.27 20.00 -22.39
C VAL A 161 -23.37 19.27 -23.20
N ALA A 162 -23.66 19.73 -24.42
CA ALA A 162 -24.66 19.11 -25.29
C ALA A 162 -23.99 18.21 -26.33
N ASN A 163 -24.49 16.96 -26.45
CA ASN A 163 -24.11 15.94 -27.44
C ASN A 163 -22.70 15.34 -27.24
N LEU A 164 -22.48 14.70 -26.09
CA LEU A 164 -21.29 13.88 -25.85
C LEU A 164 -21.40 12.52 -26.54
N VAL A 165 -20.35 12.16 -27.26
CA VAL A 165 -20.17 10.88 -27.95
C VAL A 165 -19.03 10.12 -27.27
N PRO A 166 -19.13 8.79 -27.10
CA PRO A 166 -18.05 7.97 -26.57
C PRO A 166 -16.89 7.83 -27.58
N TYR A 167 -15.67 8.04 -27.11
CA TYR A 167 -14.44 7.77 -27.84
C TYR A 167 -13.58 6.76 -27.07
N VAL A 168 -12.79 5.96 -27.79
CA VAL A 168 -11.86 4.95 -27.22
C VAL A 168 -10.45 5.26 -27.69
N TYR A 169 -9.48 5.10 -26.78
CA TYR A 169 -8.06 5.24 -27.08
C TYR A 169 -7.59 4.04 -27.90
N THR A 170 -7.12 4.31 -29.12
CA THR A 170 -6.60 3.25 -30.00
C THR A 170 -5.09 3.14 -30.02
N GLU A 171 -4.37 4.19 -29.60
CA GLU A 171 -2.91 4.18 -29.59
C GLU A 171 -2.36 4.38 -28.18
N ARG A 172 -1.27 3.67 -27.88
CA ARG A 172 -0.65 3.61 -26.56
C ARG A 172 0.85 3.65 -26.69
N ASP A 173 1.51 4.49 -25.91
CA ASP A 173 2.95 4.57 -25.81
C ASP A 173 3.39 3.89 -24.51
N LEU A 174 4.07 2.76 -24.63
CA LEU A 174 4.65 2.00 -23.54
C LEU A 174 6.15 2.29 -23.48
N VAL A 175 6.56 3.07 -22.48
CA VAL A 175 7.95 3.48 -22.27
C VAL A 175 8.53 2.70 -21.10
N ILE A 176 9.46 1.78 -21.40
CA ILE A 176 10.10 0.92 -20.43
C ILE A 176 11.50 1.45 -20.15
N SER A 177 11.71 1.89 -18.91
CA SER A 177 12.97 2.41 -18.42
C SER A 177 13.73 1.31 -17.69
N TYR A 178 14.99 1.09 -18.09
CA TYR A 178 15.84 0.04 -17.54
C TYR A 178 17.19 0.59 -17.09
N ASN A 179 17.74 0.00 -16.03
CA ASN A 179 19.08 0.27 -15.54
C ASN A 179 19.91 -1.00 -15.69
N ILE A 180 20.91 -0.97 -16.59
CA ILE A 180 21.77 -2.10 -16.95
C ILE A 180 20.98 -3.31 -17.48
N ASP A 181 20.59 -4.21 -16.59
CA ASP A 181 19.92 -5.49 -16.84
C ASP A 181 18.56 -5.58 -16.15
N ARG A 182 18.08 -4.51 -15.49
CA ARG A 182 16.81 -4.54 -14.73
C ARG A 182 15.85 -3.48 -15.18
N ILE A 183 14.56 -3.83 -15.15
CA ILE A 183 13.48 -2.89 -15.44
C ILE A 183 13.17 -2.14 -14.14
N VAL A 184 13.24 -0.81 -14.23
CA VAL A 184 13.08 0.07 -13.05
C VAL A 184 11.75 0.80 -13.12
N LYS A 185 11.28 1.13 -14.32
CA LYS A 185 10.12 2.00 -14.47
C LYS A 185 9.39 1.68 -15.77
N VAL A 186 8.06 1.72 -15.71
CA VAL A 186 7.21 1.58 -16.90
C VAL A 186 6.17 2.68 -16.90
N ASP A 187 6.19 3.50 -17.94
CA ASP A 187 5.18 4.51 -18.19
C ASP A 187 4.28 4.06 -19.34
N LEU A 188 2.99 4.31 -19.20
CA LEU A 188 2.01 4.12 -20.26
C LEU A 188 1.27 5.44 -20.47
N SER A 189 1.38 5.98 -21.68
CA SER A 189 0.63 7.16 -22.10
C SER A 189 -0.30 6.81 -23.25
N SER A 190 -1.44 7.49 -23.30
CA SER A 190 -2.38 7.43 -24.43
C SER A 190 -2.46 8.84 -25.02
N VAL A 191 -2.39 8.95 -26.35
CA VAL A 191 -2.38 10.26 -27.02
C VAL A 191 -3.83 10.65 -27.36
N ASN A 192 -4.21 11.90 -27.10
CA ASN A 192 -5.57 12.40 -27.38
C ASN A 192 -5.97 12.26 -28.86
N THR A 193 -5.00 12.38 -29.78
CA THR A 193 -5.22 12.20 -31.23
C THR A 193 -5.59 10.76 -31.61
N SER A 194 -5.38 9.79 -30.72
CA SER A 194 -5.72 8.39 -30.95
C SER A 194 -7.17 8.03 -30.61
N LEU A 195 -7.93 9.01 -30.10
CA LEU A 195 -9.34 8.82 -29.75
C LEU A 195 -10.17 8.63 -31.02
N LYS A 196 -10.83 7.48 -31.11
CA LYS A 196 -11.77 7.17 -32.20
C LYS A 196 -13.19 7.04 -31.65
N PRO A 197 -14.21 7.61 -32.33
CA PRO A 197 -15.59 7.51 -31.88
C PRO A 197 -16.06 6.06 -31.96
N VAL A 198 -16.82 5.61 -30.96
CA VAL A 198 -17.36 4.24 -30.92
C VAL A 198 -18.56 4.12 -31.87
N LYS A 199 -18.45 3.26 -32.90
CA LYS A 199 -19.48 3.02 -33.91
C LYS A 199 -19.71 1.52 -34.11
N VAL A 200 -20.99 1.17 -34.28
CA VAL A 200 -21.41 -0.22 -34.55
C VAL A 200 -21.05 -0.57 -35.99
N GLY A 201 -20.48 -1.76 -36.20
CA GLY A 201 -20.13 -2.25 -37.53
C GLY A 201 -18.83 -1.67 -38.11
N GLU A 202 -18.01 -0.99 -37.29
CA GLU A 202 -16.66 -0.55 -37.65
C GLU A 202 -15.60 -1.44 -37.02
N THR A 203 -14.42 -1.54 -37.64
CA THR A 203 -13.26 -2.26 -37.08
C THR A 203 -12.28 -1.26 -36.47
N TYR A 204 -11.67 -1.64 -35.34
CA TYR A 204 -10.66 -0.81 -34.67
C TYR A 204 -9.30 -1.47 -34.77
N THR A 205 -8.32 -0.67 -35.16
CA THR A 205 -6.91 -1.04 -35.08
C THR A 205 -6.32 -0.36 -33.86
N PHE A 206 -5.87 -1.16 -32.89
CA PHE A 206 -5.12 -0.70 -31.74
C PHE A 206 -3.63 -0.81 -32.00
N LYS A 207 -2.86 0.20 -31.61
CA LYS A 207 -1.40 0.24 -31.78
C LYS A 207 -0.72 0.47 -30.43
N THR A 208 0.31 -0.32 -30.16
CA THR A 208 1.16 -0.15 -29.00
C THR A 208 2.57 0.17 -29.48
N TYR A 209 3.06 1.35 -29.13
CA TYR A 209 4.42 1.81 -29.38
C TYR A 209 5.29 1.46 -28.19
N ILE A 210 6.26 0.58 -28.36
CA ILE A 210 7.14 0.09 -27.30
C ILE A 210 8.50 0.77 -27.44
N GLN A 211 8.92 1.44 -26.37
CA GLN A 211 10.16 2.21 -26.31
C GLN A 211 11.00 1.78 -25.11
N TRP A 212 12.30 1.59 -25.31
CA TRP A 212 13.24 1.23 -24.26
C TRP A 212 14.19 2.39 -23.96
N LEU A 213 14.18 2.89 -22.73
CA LEU A 213 15.01 4.02 -22.31
C LEU A 213 15.97 3.63 -21.17
N PRO A 214 17.26 3.99 -21.23
CA PRO A 214 18.16 3.80 -20.09
C PRO A 214 17.84 4.81 -18.98
N THR A 215 17.92 4.38 -17.72
CA THR A 215 17.78 5.23 -16.54
C THR A 215 18.95 5.03 -15.56
N GLU A 216 19.23 6.06 -14.75
CA GLU A 216 20.22 6.03 -13.66
C GLU A 216 19.55 5.70 -12.30
N GLU A 217 18.23 5.57 -12.25
CA GLU A 217 17.48 5.20 -11.05
C GLU A 217 17.84 3.79 -10.60
N ASP A 218 18.01 3.61 -9.29
CA ASP A 218 18.30 2.29 -8.70
C ASP A 218 17.05 1.41 -8.71
N PHE A 219 17.26 0.10 -8.91
CA PHE A 219 16.21 -0.89 -8.96
C PHE A 219 15.38 -0.95 -7.67
N GLN A 220 15.99 -0.67 -6.52
CA GLN A 220 15.31 -0.71 -5.21
C GLN A 220 14.23 0.36 -5.07
N LEU A 221 14.38 1.48 -5.76
CA LEU A 221 13.44 2.62 -5.70
C LEU A 221 12.28 2.47 -6.70
N ARG A 222 12.23 1.36 -7.46
CA ARG A 222 11.23 1.15 -8.52
C ARG A 222 9.77 1.24 -8.04
N PHE A 223 9.52 0.90 -6.77
CA PHE A 223 8.17 0.93 -6.20
C PHE A 223 7.79 2.25 -5.52
N ASP A 224 8.74 3.15 -5.26
CA ASP A 224 8.50 4.40 -4.51
C ASP A 224 7.45 5.27 -5.18
N ARG A 225 7.37 5.24 -6.51
CA ARG A 225 6.33 5.95 -7.26
C ARG A 225 4.91 5.52 -6.90
N TYR A 226 4.72 4.24 -6.61
CA TYR A 226 3.39 3.68 -6.33
C TYR A 226 3.01 3.81 -4.86
N LEU A 227 3.98 4.09 -4.00
CA LEU A 227 3.77 4.37 -2.58
C LEU A 227 3.38 5.84 -2.46
N ASP A 228 2.08 6.11 -2.34
CA ASP A 228 1.57 7.46 -2.13
C ASP A 228 1.99 7.99 -0.75
N HIS A 229 3.19 8.56 -0.68
CA HIS A 229 3.70 9.24 0.50
C HIS A 229 2.82 10.44 0.90
N SER A 230 1.98 10.97 0.01
CA SER A 230 1.09 12.11 0.30
C SER A 230 -0.16 11.67 1.07
N PHE A 231 -0.72 10.51 0.76
CA PHE A 231 -1.83 9.91 1.52
C PHE A 231 -1.40 9.56 2.95
N SER A 232 -0.22 8.95 3.12
CA SER A 232 0.33 8.61 4.45
C SER A 232 0.79 9.84 5.27
N LYS A 233 1.02 10.99 4.61
CA LYS A 233 1.36 12.28 5.23
C LYS A 233 0.15 13.16 5.54
N HIS A 234 -1.07 12.62 5.59
CA HIS A 234 -2.20 13.41 6.09
C HIS A 234 -1.91 13.89 7.53
N GLN A 235 -1.90 15.23 7.71
CA GLN A 235 -1.71 15.94 8.98
C GLN A 235 -2.75 15.59 10.07
N ILE A 236 -3.69 14.70 9.76
CA ILE A 236 -4.82 14.31 10.60
C ILE A 236 -4.40 13.29 11.67
N HIS A 237 -3.38 12.46 11.43
CA HIS A 237 -3.03 11.40 12.39
C HIS A 237 -2.29 11.93 13.64
N TRP A 238 -1.45 12.97 13.49
CA TRP A 238 -0.74 13.58 14.62
C TRP A 238 -1.69 14.32 15.58
N PHE A 239 -2.80 14.88 15.06
CA PHE A 239 -3.84 15.49 15.89
C PHE A 239 -4.52 14.47 16.81
N SER A 240 -4.80 13.25 16.32
CA SER A 240 -5.36 12.15 17.13
C SER A 240 -4.38 11.64 18.18
N ILE A 241 -3.09 11.53 17.83
CA ILE A 241 -2.02 11.17 18.77
C ILE A 241 -1.88 12.22 19.88
N PHE A 242 -1.88 13.50 19.52
CA PHE A 242 -1.80 14.58 20.51
C PHE A 242 -3.02 14.60 21.43
N ASN A 243 -4.22 14.44 20.88
CA ASN A 243 -5.47 14.41 21.65
C ASN A 243 -5.49 13.25 22.66
N SER A 244 -5.07 12.04 22.25
CA SER A 244 -4.98 10.89 23.15
C SER A 244 -3.87 11.03 24.20
N LEU A 245 -2.72 11.62 23.85
CA LEU A 245 -1.64 11.90 24.80
C LEU A 245 -2.06 12.91 25.87
N MET A 246 -2.73 14.00 25.47
CA MET A 246 -3.24 15.02 26.41
C MET A 246 -4.25 14.43 27.38
N MET A 247 -5.15 13.57 26.91
CA MET A 247 -6.10 12.86 27.76
C MET A 247 -5.40 11.98 28.81
N ILE A 248 -4.37 11.22 28.40
CA ILE A 248 -3.61 10.35 29.31
C ILE A 248 -2.87 11.19 30.37
N LEU A 249 -2.18 12.26 29.96
CA LEU A 249 -1.46 13.14 30.89
C LEU A 249 -2.42 13.84 31.87
N PHE A 250 -3.60 14.24 31.40
CA PHE A 250 -4.63 14.83 32.25
C PHE A 250 -5.17 13.84 33.29
N LEU A 251 -5.48 12.61 32.88
CA LEU A 251 -5.94 11.55 33.80
C LEU A 251 -4.87 11.18 34.83
N LEU A 252 -3.60 11.03 34.40
CA LEU A 252 -2.48 10.80 35.31
C LEU A 252 -2.30 11.97 36.29
N GLY A 253 -2.44 13.21 35.83
CA GLY A 253 -2.39 14.41 36.65
C GLY A 253 -3.49 14.46 37.70
N LEU A 254 -4.72 14.11 37.34
CA LEU A 254 -5.84 14.03 38.29
C LEU A 254 -5.61 12.96 39.36
N VAL A 255 -5.16 11.76 38.96
CA VAL A 255 -4.83 10.68 39.90
C VAL A 255 -3.69 11.12 40.82
N ALA A 256 -2.63 11.73 40.28
CA ALA A 256 -1.52 12.23 41.07
C ALA A 256 -1.95 13.33 42.04
N LEU A 257 -2.83 14.26 41.64
CA LEU A 257 -3.37 15.29 42.52
C LEU A 257 -4.20 14.68 43.66
N ILE A 258 -5.06 13.71 43.37
CA ILE A 258 -5.82 12.98 44.39
C ILE A 258 -4.86 12.31 45.36
N LEU A 259 -3.84 11.60 44.86
CA LEU A 259 -2.82 10.94 45.70
C LEU A 259 -2.03 11.94 46.54
N VAL A 260 -1.58 13.06 45.98
CA VAL A 260 -0.86 14.09 46.75
C VAL A 260 -1.77 14.73 47.79
N ARG A 261 -3.05 14.95 47.46
CA ARG A 261 -4.03 15.51 48.38
C ARG A 261 -4.33 14.56 49.53
N THR A 262 -4.50 13.27 49.26
CA THR A 262 -4.70 12.26 50.31
C THR A 262 -3.44 12.11 51.15
N LEU A 263 -2.25 12.03 50.54
CA LEU A 263 -0.97 11.96 51.26
C LEU A 263 -0.72 13.19 52.14
N ARG A 264 -0.94 14.41 51.63
CA ARG A 264 -0.78 15.63 52.44
C ARG A 264 -1.75 15.65 53.61
N LYS A 265 -3.02 15.29 53.39
CA LYS A 265 -4.03 15.20 54.45
C LYS A 265 -3.62 14.18 55.52
N ASP A 266 -3.08 13.04 55.09
CA ASP A 266 -2.59 11.98 55.97
C ASP A 266 -1.38 12.46 56.79
N PHE A 267 -0.37 13.05 56.15
CA PHE A 267 0.79 13.63 56.83
C PHE A 267 0.42 14.73 57.84
N THR A 268 -0.53 15.63 57.51
CA THR A 268 -0.97 16.68 58.45
C THR A 268 -1.73 16.12 59.64
N LYS A 269 -2.55 15.08 59.44
CA LYS A 269 -3.25 14.39 60.52
C LYS A 269 -2.25 13.78 61.51
N HIS A 270 -1.16 13.21 61.00
CA HIS A 270 -0.09 12.65 61.83
C HIS A 270 0.77 13.72 62.51
N ALA A 271 1.12 14.81 61.82
CA ALA A 271 1.90 15.90 62.42
C ALA A 271 1.16 16.54 63.61
N LEU A 272 -0.16 16.74 63.48
CA LEU A 272 -1.02 17.24 64.57
C LEU A 272 -1.18 16.22 65.70
N ALA A 273 -1.32 14.94 65.39
CA ALA A 273 -1.37 13.87 66.39
C ALA A 273 -0.09 13.83 67.24
N ASN A 274 1.09 13.91 66.61
CA ASN A 274 2.38 13.90 67.32
C ASN A 274 2.64 15.21 68.09
N SER A 275 2.20 16.38 67.59
CA SER A 275 2.38 17.64 68.33
C SER A 275 1.47 17.75 69.56
N SER A 276 0.36 17.01 69.58
CA SER A 276 -0.55 16.92 70.73
C SER A 276 0.00 16.10 71.90
N ASP A 277 1.18 15.47 71.75
CA ASP A 277 1.85 14.74 72.82
C ASP A 277 2.74 15.65 73.71
N LEU A 278 2.95 16.93 73.35
CA LEU A 278 3.82 17.84 74.11
C LEU A 278 3.09 18.75 75.12
N HIS A 279 1.75 18.71 75.18
CA HIS A 279 0.97 19.45 76.17
C HIS A 279 0.00 18.49 76.86
N LEU A 280 0.46 17.93 77.97
CA LEU A 280 -0.42 17.40 79.01
C LEU A 280 -1.16 18.56 79.65
N ASP A 281 -2.49 18.47 79.68
CA ASP A 281 -3.40 18.78 80.80
C ASP A 281 -4.83 18.61 80.22
N ASP A 282 -5.46 17.45 80.43
CA ASP A 282 -6.44 17.15 81.49
C ASP A 282 -7.89 17.42 81.01
N ASP A 283 -8.75 16.41 81.15
CA ASP A 283 -10.21 16.42 80.95
C ASP A 283 -10.84 16.66 79.56
N THR A 284 -10.64 15.76 78.58
CA THR A 284 -11.67 15.56 77.52
C THR A 284 -11.73 14.13 76.97
N ASP A 285 -12.90 13.51 77.17
CA ASP A 285 -13.58 12.44 76.42
C ASP A 285 -12.81 11.17 75.99
N GLU A 286 -13.21 10.02 76.58
CA GLU A 286 -12.82 8.66 76.15
C GLU A 286 -13.02 8.40 74.64
N GLU A 287 -13.95 9.12 74.01
CA GLU A 287 -14.23 9.07 72.57
C GLU A 287 -13.06 9.63 71.70
N ASN A 288 -12.33 10.63 72.21
CA ASN A 288 -11.14 11.20 71.56
C ASN A 288 -9.92 10.29 71.72
N LYS A 289 -9.76 9.61 72.87
CA LYS A 289 -8.71 8.60 73.08
C LYS A 289 -8.91 7.36 72.20
N LEU A 290 -10.16 6.92 72.01
CA LEU A 290 -10.52 5.86 71.08
C LEU A 290 -10.19 6.25 69.62
N SER A 291 -10.59 7.46 69.19
CA SER A 291 -10.23 7.97 67.86
C SER A 291 -8.71 8.15 67.64
N LYS A 292 -7.95 8.47 68.70
CA LYS A 292 -6.48 8.59 68.67
C LYS A 292 -5.81 7.22 68.48
N ARG A 293 -6.26 6.17 69.18
CA ARG A 293 -5.77 4.78 68.97
C ARG A 293 -6.11 4.24 67.58
N HIS A 294 -7.33 4.49 67.09
CA HIS A 294 -7.72 4.10 65.73
C HIS A 294 -6.91 4.81 64.63
N ALA A 295 -6.36 6.00 64.90
CA ALA A 295 -5.49 6.72 63.96
C ALA A 295 -4.03 6.19 63.94
N GLU A 296 -3.57 5.60 65.05
CA GLU A 296 -2.29 4.88 65.13
C GLU A 296 -2.40 3.46 64.55
N GLU A 297 -3.58 2.84 64.60
CA GLU A 297 -3.87 1.53 64.03
C GLU A 297 -4.25 1.55 62.54
N SER A 298 -4.65 2.70 61.99
CA SER A 298 -5.03 2.82 60.57
C SER A 298 -3.85 3.29 59.71
N GLY A 299 -3.13 2.36 59.07
CA GLY A 299 -2.32 2.72 57.89
C GLY A 299 -1.12 1.83 57.54
N TRP A 300 -0.72 1.94 56.27
CA TRP A 300 0.41 1.32 55.55
C TRP A 300 1.76 1.24 56.29
N LYS A 301 1.94 1.95 57.40
CA LYS A 301 3.12 1.84 58.27
C LYS A 301 3.19 0.53 59.05
N GLN A 302 2.07 -0.07 59.45
CA GLN A 302 2.08 -1.43 60.01
C GLN A 302 2.50 -2.47 58.94
N LEU A 303 2.23 -2.19 57.66
CA LEU A 303 2.69 -3.01 56.55
C LEU A 303 4.20 -2.90 56.28
N HIS A 304 4.93 -1.92 56.82
CA HIS A 304 6.39 -1.83 56.60
C HIS A 304 7.13 -3.09 57.09
N GLY A 305 6.58 -3.79 58.10
CA GLY A 305 7.06 -5.10 58.56
C GLY A 305 6.61 -6.28 57.70
N ASP A 306 5.45 -6.17 57.04
CA ASP A 306 4.85 -7.23 56.21
C ASP A 306 5.23 -7.14 54.72
N VAL A 307 5.76 -6.00 54.24
CA VAL A 307 6.25 -5.83 52.85
C VAL A 307 7.37 -6.81 52.51
N PHE A 308 8.15 -7.24 53.50
CA PHE A 308 9.22 -8.24 53.32
C PHE A 308 8.73 -9.69 53.48
N ARG A 309 7.44 -9.90 53.75
CA ARG A 309 6.88 -11.25 53.90
C ARG A 309 6.66 -11.87 52.53
N ALA A 310 7.21 -13.06 52.32
CA ALA A 310 7.00 -13.80 51.09
C ALA A 310 5.49 -14.06 50.86
N PRO A 311 4.93 -13.69 49.69
CA PRO A 311 3.54 -13.96 49.38
C PRO A 311 3.29 -15.47 49.26
N ARG A 312 2.07 -15.91 49.57
CA ARG A 312 1.68 -17.34 49.54
C ARG A 312 2.03 -18.04 48.21
N ASN A 313 1.96 -17.31 47.09
CA ASN A 313 2.26 -17.83 45.75
C ASN A 313 3.45 -17.06 45.11
N LEU A 314 4.62 -17.12 45.74
CA LEU A 314 5.82 -16.40 45.31
C LEU A 314 6.23 -16.73 43.86
N ALA A 315 6.12 -17.99 43.44
CA ALA A 315 6.44 -18.41 42.08
C ALA A 315 5.57 -17.70 41.04
N LEU A 316 4.25 -17.66 41.23
CA LEU A 316 3.32 -17.00 40.32
C LEU A 316 3.55 -15.49 40.26
N PHE A 317 3.78 -14.86 41.41
CA PHE A 317 4.06 -13.43 41.48
C PHE A 317 5.37 -13.06 40.78
N SER A 318 6.43 -13.85 41.00
CA SER A 318 7.72 -13.66 40.31
C SER A 318 7.61 -13.88 38.80
N ALA A 319 6.79 -14.85 38.37
CA ALA A 319 6.54 -15.09 36.95
C ALA A 319 5.80 -13.91 36.29
N LEU A 320 4.76 -13.36 36.93
CA LEU A 320 4.01 -12.21 36.41
C LEU A 320 4.85 -10.93 36.35
N LEU A 321 5.68 -10.67 37.35
CA LEU A 321 6.59 -9.52 37.32
C LEU A 321 7.70 -9.71 36.28
N GLY A 322 8.26 -10.91 36.17
CA GLY A 322 9.26 -11.25 35.17
C GLY A 322 8.73 -11.09 33.76
N THR A 323 7.55 -11.63 33.46
CA THR A 323 6.91 -11.50 32.14
C THR A 323 6.51 -10.06 31.84
N GLY A 324 6.02 -9.32 32.83
CA GLY A 324 5.72 -7.89 32.68
C GLY A 324 6.96 -7.08 32.32
N TRP A 325 8.08 -7.30 33.01
CA TRP A 325 9.34 -6.62 32.70
C TRP A 325 9.89 -7.02 31.32
N GLN A 326 9.82 -8.30 30.96
CA GLN A 326 10.20 -8.78 29.63
C GLN A 326 9.39 -8.10 28.52
N LEU A 327 8.08 -7.96 28.69
CA LEU A 327 7.21 -7.25 27.75
C LEU A 327 7.55 -5.76 27.66
N ILE A 328 7.84 -5.10 28.78
CA ILE A 328 8.24 -3.68 28.78
C ILE A 328 9.56 -3.49 28.05
N VAL A 329 10.56 -4.32 28.32
CA VAL A 329 11.87 -4.26 27.66
C VAL A 329 11.75 -4.55 26.17
N LEU A 330 10.95 -5.56 25.79
CA LEU A 330 10.71 -5.91 24.39
C LEU A 330 9.98 -4.78 23.65
N THR A 331 8.92 -4.21 24.24
CA THR A 331 8.19 -3.09 23.61
C THR A 331 9.06 -1.85 23.47
N LEU A 332 9.84 -1.49 24.49
CA LEU A 332 10.80 -0.40 24.41
C LEU A 332 11.89 -0.66 23.36
N GLY A 333 12.43 -1.88 23.29
CA GLY A 333 13.43 -2.27 22.31
C GLY A 333 12.93 -2.16 20.88
N VAL A 334 11.71 -2.63 20.61
CA VAL A 334 11.05 -2.49 19.28
C VAL A 334 10.83 -1.02 18.93
N ILE A 335 10.38 -0.20 19.88
CA ILE A 335 10.19 1.25 19.66
C ILE A 335 11.52 1.94 19.34
N LEU A 336 12.58 1.64 20.10
CA LEU A 336 13.90 2.21 19.87
C LEU A 336 14.47 1.75 18.52
N PHE A 337 14.29 0.49 18.15
CA PHE A 337 14.70 -0.02 16.85
C PHE A 337 13.93 0.66 15.71
N ALA A 338 12.62 0.86 15.85
CA ALA A 338 11.81 1.59 14.88
C ALA A 338 12.21 3.07 14.74
N LEU A 339 12.59 3.72 15.84
CA LEU A 339 13.09 5.10 15.85
C LEU A 339 14.52 5.22 15.30
N ALA A 340 15.34 4.19 15.48
CA ALA A 340 16.71 4.14 14.99
C ALA A 340 16.82 3.59 13.56
N GLY A 341 15.80 2.90 13.05
CA GLY A 341 15.72 2.36 11.69
C GLY A 341 16.06 3.39 10.60
N PRO A 342 15.57 4.65 10.67
CA PRO A 342 15.97 5.70 9.73
C PRO A 342 17.46 6.11 9.80
N ILE A 343 18.18 5.78 10.89
CA ILE A 343 19.57 6.19 11.15
C ILE A 343 20.57 5.12 10.67
N HIS A 344 20.14 3.87 10.45
CA HIS A 344 21.02 2.76 10.03
C HIS A 344 20.88 2.36 8.56
N GLY A 345 20.20 3.19 7.77
CA GLY A 345 19.88 2.87 6.38
C GLY A 345 18.54 2.15 6.35
N GLU A 346 17.73 2.57 5.39
CA GLU A 346 16.42 2.01 5.07
C GLU A 346 16.45 0.49 5.22
N VAL A 347 15.86 -0.01 6.31
CA VAL A 347 15.59 -1.44 6.48
C VAL A 347 14.44 -1.72 5.52
N HIS A 348 14.80 -1.93 4.25
CA HIS A 348 13.88 -2.35 3.22
C HIS A 348 13.30 -3.68 3.67
N GLU A 349 12.01 -3.67 3.94
CA GLU A 349 11.21 -4.86 4.16
C GLU A 349 11.08 -5.56 2.79
N GLU A 350 12.15 -6.26 2.38
CA GLU A 350 12.05 -7.27 1.34
C GLU A 350 10.96 -8.24 1.78
N ARG A 351 9.89 -8.30 0.99
CA ARG A 351 8.66 -9.03 1.31
C ARG A 351 8.98 -10.48 1.64
N GLY A 352 8.97 -10.82 2.93
CA GLY A 352 8.61 -12.14 3.43
C GLY A 352 9.39 -13.37 2.92
N GLU A 353 10.53 -13.21 2.26
CA GLU A 353 11.38 -14.33 1.88
C GLU A 353 12.56 -14.48 2.84
N VAL A 354 12.50 -15.52 3.66
CA VAL A 354 13.65 -15.96 4.44
C VAL A 354 14.57 -16.75 3.50
N LEU A 355 15.45 -16.04 2.78
CA LEU A 355 16.51 -16.70 2.04
C LEU A 355 17.55 -17.25 3.03
N HIS A 356 17.61 -18.57 3.12
CA HIS A 356 18.71 -19.26 3.79
C HIS A 356 20.00 -19.07 2.97
N ALA A 357 21.02 -18.52 3.62
CA ALA A 357 22.38 -18.40 3.11
C ALA A 357 23.03 -19.76 2.79
#